data_AF-A0A7K2QF09-F1
#
_entry.id   AF-A0A7K2QF09-F1
#
_cell.length_a   1.000
_cell.length_b   1.000
_cell.length_c   1.000
_cell.angle_alpha   90.00
_cell.angle_beta   90.00
_cell.angle_gamma   90.00
#
_symmetry.space_group_name_H-M   'P 1'
#
loop_
_entity.id
_entity.type
_entity.pdbx_description
1 polymer ?
#
loop_
_entity_poly.entity_id
_entity_poly.type
_entity_poly.pdbx_seq_one_letter_code
_entity_poly.pdbx_strand_id
1 'polypeptide(L)'
;MTAPARQESGLAARLLPAARRQLPAYLEDLAHLVAIDSGSHSPDGVNRVADWVQNRLHRLGFATQRIAPPPTHAATAGDTLIARRAGRLGPEAGGRRILLAAHMDTVF
;
A
#
# COMPACT_ATOMS: atom_id res chain seq x y z
N MET A 1 -22.16 -31.40 -1.45
CA MET A 1 -20.73 -31.16 -1.16
C MET A 1 -20.59 -29.85 -0.43
N THR A 2 -20.48 -29.89 0.90
CA THR A 2 -20.32 -28.71 1.75
C THR A 2 -18.85 -28.34 1.77
N ALA A 3 -18.50 -27.10 1.41
CA ALA A 3 -17.14 -26.61 1.54
C ALA A 3 -16.70 -26.74 3.02
N PRO A 4 -15.47 -27.21 3.31
CA PRO A 4 -15.02 -27.32 4.69
C PRO A 4 -15.00 -25.95 5.34
N ALA A 5 -15.49 -25.88 6.58
CA ALA A 5 -15.44 -24.69 7.40
C ALA A 5 -13.98 -24.22 7.51
N ARG A 6 -13.71 -23.00 7.05
CA ARG A 6 -12.39 -22.38 7.05
C ARG A 6 -11.76 -22.48 8.45
N GLN A 7 -10.52 -22.96 8.51
CA GLN A 7 -9.62 -22.84 9.67
C GLN A 7 -9.22 -21.36 9.94
N GLU A 8 -10.16 -20.42 9.86
CA GLU A 8 -9.91 -18.97 9.93
C GLU A 8 -9.88 -18.44 11.38
N SER A 9 -10.43 -19.18 12.35
CA SER A 9 -10.63 -18.67 13.71
C SER A 9 -9.33 -18.51 14.51
N GLY A 10 -8.37 -19.43 14.38
CA GLY A 10 -7.15 -19.43 15.18
C GLY A 10 -6.14 -18.34 14.81
N LEU A 11 -5.97 -18.06 13.52
CA LEU A 11 -5.05 -17.02 13.05
C LEU A 11 -5.58 -15.62 13.36
N ALA A 12 -6.88 -15.39 13.10
CA ALA A 12 -7.53 -14.11 13.41
C ALA A 12 -7.45 -13.81 14.91
N ALA A 13 -7.73 -14.78 15.78
CA ALA A 13 -7.61 -14.62 17.24
C ALA A 13 -6.18 -14.23 17.68
N ARG A 14 -5.15 -14.73 16.98
CA ARG A 14 -3.74 -14.40 17.26
C ARG A 14 -3.33 -13.01 16.76
N LEU A 15 -3.86 -12.56 15.62
CA LEU A 15 -3.48 -11.28 15.02
C LEU A 15 -4.27 -10.08 15.57
N LEU A 16 -5.53 -10.30 15.98
CA LEU A 16 -6.44 -9.23 16.42
C LEU A 16 -5.88 -8.36 17.56
N PRO A 17 -5.25 -8.91 18.63
CA PRO A 17 -4.67 -8.07 19.68
C PRO A 17 -3.55 -7.16 19.17
N ALA A 18 -2.71 -7.64 18.25
CA ALA A 18 -1.66 -6.84 17.65
C ALA A 18 -2.23 -5.73 16.77
N ALA A 19 -3.24 -6.04 15.95
CA ALA A 19 -3.93 -5.05 15.14
C ALA A 19 -4.58 -3.95 16.00
N ARG A 20 -5.26 -4.33 17.10
CA ARG A 20 -5.85 -3.36 18.05
C ARG A 20 -4.80 -2.44 18.67
N ARG A 21 -3.63 -2.95 19.03
CA ARG A 21 -2.53 -2.13 19.55
C ARG A 21 -1.98 -1.13 18.52
N GLN A 22 -2.12 -1.41 17.22
CA GLN A 22 -1.66 -0.52 16.14
C GLN A 22 -2.71 0.53 15.74
N LEU A 23 -3.95 0.42 16.22
CA LEU A 23 -5.04 1.30 15.81
C LEU A 23 -4.74 2.80 16.01
N PRO A 24 -4.18 3.27 17.15
CA PRO A 24 -3.89 4.69 17.32
C PRO A 24 -2.91 5.23 16.27
N ALA A 25 -1.77 4.55 16.07
CA ALA A 25 -0.78 4.93 15.07
C ALA A 25 -1.33 4.86 13.64
N TYR A 26 -2.20 3.89 13.36
CA TYR A 26 -2.90 3.80 12.07
C TYR A 26 -3.81 5.02 11.82
N LEU A 27 -4.54 5.48 12.83
CA LEU A 27 -5.41 6.65 12.71
C LEU A 27 -4.60 7.94 12.53
N GLU A 28 -3.44 8.06 13.19
CA GLU A 28 -2.50 9.17 12.97
C GLU A 28 -1.94 9.18 11.55
N ASP A 29 -1.48 8.02 11.05
CA ASP A 29 -1.02 7.84 9.68
C ASP A 29 -2.13 8.20 8.67
N LEU A 30 -3.37 7.77 8.92
CA LEU A 30 -4.54 8.08 8.08
C LEU A 30 -4.88 9.57 8.10
N ALA A 31 -4.89 10.22 9.27
CA ALA A 31 -5.14 11.64 9.39
C ALA A 31 -4.09 12.46 8.63
N HIS A 32 -2.82 12.06 8.67
CA HIS A 32 -1.76 12.70 7.89
C HIS A 32 -2.01 12.58 6.39
N LEU A 33 -2.34 11.38 5.90
CA LEU A 33 -2.60 11.15 4.48
C LEU A 33 -3.81 11.93 3.97
N VAL A 34 -4.90 11.94 4.73
CA VAL A 34 -6.14 12.67 4.37
C VAL A 34 -5.94 14.20 4.37
N ALA A 35 -4.99 14.71 5.16
CA ALA A 35 -4.66 16.13 5.16
C ALA A 35 -3.85 16.57 3.92
N ILE A 36 -3.41 15.63 3.07
CA ILE A 36 -2.78 15.94 1.78
C ILE A 36 -3.89 16.02 0.73
N ASP A 37 -4.09 17.21 0.16
CA ASP A 37 -4.92 17.36 -1.03
C ASP A 37 -4.26 16.66 -2.21
N SER A 38 -4.78 15.49 -2.56
CA SER A 38 -4.29 14.62 -3.62
C SER A 38 -5.36 14.33 -4.67
N GLY A 39 -6.15 15.33 -5.08
CA GLY A 39 -7.10 15.17 -6.19
C GLY A 39 -6.47 14.55 -7.44
N SER A 40 -7.21 13.76 -8.24
CA SER A 40 -6.69 13.03 -9.41
C SER A 40 -5.95 13.89 -10.43
N HIS A 41 -6.26 15.19 -10.49
CA HIS A 41 -5.63 16.16 -11.40
C HIS A 41 -4.56 17.03 -10.71
N SER A 42 -4.14 16.65 -9.50
CA SER A 42 -3.08 17.31 -8.73
C SER A 42 -1.83 16.41 -8.66
N PRO A 43 -0.94 16.44 -9.67
CA PRO A 43 0.33 15.72 -9.64
C PRO A 43 1.12 15.97 -8.36
N ASP A 44 1.19 17.23 -7.92
CA ASP A 44 1.95 17.62 -6.74
C ASP A 44 1.38 16.99 -5.47
N GLY A 45 0.05 16.99 -5.33
CA GLY A 45 -0.65 16.35 -4.22
C GLY A 45 -0.44 14.84 -4.18
N VAL A 46 -0.62 14.18 -5.33
CA VAL A 46 -0.39 12.74 -5.48
C VAL A 46 1.07 12.39 -5.19
N ASN A 47 2.03 13.17 -5.66
CA ASN A 47 3.45 12.94 -5.42
C ASN A 47 3.84 13.12 -3.95
N ARG A 48 3.19 14.02 -3.21
CA ARG A 48 3.36 14.13 -1.74
C ARG A 48 2.87 12.89 -0.99
N VAL A 49 1.70 12.35 -1.37
CA VAL A 49 1.23 11.06 -0.83
C VAL A 49 2.23 9.96 -1.17
N ALA A 50 2.71 9.95 -2.41
CA ALA A 50 3.67 8.99 -2.88
C ALA A 50 4.98 9.05 -2.08
N ASP A 51 5.48 10.24 -1.70
CA ASP A 51 6.70 10.42 -0.89
C ASP A 51 6.53 9.79 0.48
N TRP A 52 5.38 10.04 1.11
CA TRP A 52 5.03 9.46 2.39
C TRP A 52 5.00 7.93 2.33
N VAL A 53 4.32 7.37 1.32
CA VAL A 53 4.21 5.91 1.13
C VAL A 53 5.56 5.28 0.81
N GLN A 54 6.37 5.91 -0.04
CA GLN A 54 7.72 5.45 -0.37
C GLN A 54 8.61 5.37 0.87
N ASN A 55 8.58 6.41 1.72
CA ASN A 55 9.32 6.41 2.97
C ASN A 55 8.87 5.30 3.92
N ARG A 56 7.55 5.03 4.01
CA ARG A 56 7.01 3.91 4.79
C ARG A 56 7.51 2.56 4.25
N LEU A 57 7.48 2.37 2.93
CA LEU A 57 7.92 1.14 2.26
C LEU A 57 9.42 0.89 2.42
N HIS A 58 10.25 1.94 2.36
CA HIS A 58 11.68 1.86 2.67
C HIS A 58 11.92 1.36 4.10
N ARG A 59 11.20 1.89 5.10
CA ARG A 59 11.31 1.41 6.50
C ARG A 59 10.89 -0.05 6.66
N LEU A 60 10.04 -0.55 5.78
CA LEU A 60 9.62 -1.96 5.74
C LEU A 60 10.56 -2.87 4.92
N GLY A 61 11.63 -2.31 4.34
CA GLY A 61 12.63 -3.03 3.57
C GLY A 61 12.22 -3.37 2.13
N PHE A 62 11.34 -2.56 1.53
CA PHE A 62 11.06 -2.64 0.09
C PHE A 62 12.06 -1.80 -0.69
N ALA A 63 12.46 -2.28 -1.87
CA ALA A 63 13.04 -1.43 -2.91
C ALA A 63 11.89 -0.73 -3.64
N THR A 64 12.03 0.57 -3.89
CA THR A 64 10.98 1.37 -4.55
C THR A 64 11.49 2.03 -5.82
N GLN A 65 10.57 2.34 -6.72
CA GLN A 65 10.81 3.07 -7.96
C GLN A 65 9.60 3.97 -8.26
N ARG A 66 9.89 5.19 -8.72
CA ARG A 66 8.91 6.13 -9.28
C ARG A 66 8.89 6.05 -10.80
N ILE A 67 7.70 6.11 -11.38
CA ILE A 67 7.50 6.17 -12.83
C ILE A 67 6.57 7.35 -13.11
N ALA A 68 7.12 8.40 -13.70
CA ALA A 68 6.33 9.52 -14.18
C ALA A 68 5.46 9.08 -15.37
N PRO A 69 4.19 9.50 -15.42
CA PRO A 69 3.33 9.23 -16.58
C PRO A 69 3.88 9.93 -17.83
N PRO A 70 3.64 9.37 -19.04
CA PRO A 70 4.00 10.04 -20.27
C PRO A 70 3.27 11.40 -20.37
N PRO A 71 3.89 12.44 -20.94
CA PRO A 71 3.24 13.73 -21.13
C PRO A 71 2.04 13.58 -22.07
N THR A 72 0.83 13.76 -21.55
CA THR A 72 -0.42 13.75 -22.31
C THR A 72 -1.00 15.16 -22.46
N HIS A 73 -1.79 15.40 -23.51
CA HIS A 73 -2.45 16.70 -23.75
C HIS A 73 -3.55 17.04 -22.72
N ALA A 74 -4.11 16.03 -22.05
CA ALA A 74 -5.00 16.19 -20.91
C ALA A 74 -4.18 15.98 -19.63
N ALA A 75 -4.38 16.86 -18.64
CA ALA A 75 -3.80 16.93 -17.29
C ALA A 75 -2.76 15.84 -16.91
N THR A 76 -1.61 16.29 -16.41
CA THR A 76 -0.62 15.37 -15.83
C THR A 76 -1.20 14.65 -14.63
N ALA A 77 -0.93 13.35 -14.53
CA ALA A 77 -1.15 12.56 -13.30
C ALA A 77 0.11 12.59 -12.44
N GLY A 78 0.00 12.22 -11.16
CA GLY A 78 1.16 11.96 -10.32
C GLY A 78 1.90 10.68 -10.69
N ASP A 79 3.07 10.48 -10.08
CA ASP A 79 3.92 9.33 -10.36
C ASP A 79 3.29 8.01 -9.88
N THR A 80 3.53 6.95 -10.64
CA THR A 80 3.30 5.58 -10.16
C THR A 80 4.44 5.15 -9.24
N LEU A 81 4.11 4.69 -8.04
CA LEU A 81 5.06 4.08 -7.10
C LEU A 81 5.00 2.55 -7.20
N ILE A 82 6.11 1.94 -7.61
CA ILE A 82 6.29 0.49 -7.59
C ILE A 82 7.20 0.11 -6.42
N ALA A 83 6.80 -0.88 -5.63
CA ALA A 83 7.62 -1.41 -4.55
C ALA A 83 7.73 -2.93 -4.63
N ARG A 84 8.94 -3.44 -4.37
CA ARG A 84 9.26 -4.87 -4.43
C ARG A 84 10.04 -5.30 -3.19
N ARG A 85 9.71 -6.47 -2.65
CA ARG A 85 10.45 -7.13 -1.58
C ARG A 85 10.43 -8.64 -1.81
N ALA A 86 11.59 -9.28 -1.73
CA ALA A 86 11.70 -10.72 -1.82
C ALA A 86 11.21 -11.38 -0.53
N GLY A 87 10.37 -12.41 -0.67
CA GLY A 87 10.04 -13.32 0.43
C GLY A 87 11.21 -14.25 0.75
N ARG A 88 11.12 -14.98 1.86
CA ARG A 88 12.17 -15.92 2.31
C ARG A 88 12.02 -17.33 1.72
N LEU A 89 10.83 -17.67 1.24
CA LEU A 89 10.53 -18.99 0.70
C LEU A 89 10.71 -18.97 -0.83
N GLY A 90 11.54 -19.90 -1.33
CA GLY A 90 11.62 -20.16 -2.76
C GLY A 90 10.38 -20.89 -3.29
N PRO A 91 10.18 -20.97 -4.62
CA PRO A 91 9.01 -21.62 -5.23
C PRO A 91 8.81 -23.07 -4.77
N GLU A 92 9.91 -23.84 -4.69
CA GLU A 92 9.90 -25.25 -4.24
C GLU A 92 9.45 -25.41 -2.78
N ALA A 93 9.68 -24.39 -1.95
CA ALA A 93 9.22 -24.33 -0.56
C ALA A 93 7.82 -23.71 -0.42
N GLY A 94 7.08 -23.60 -1.52
CA GLY A 94 5.73 -23.03 -1.56
C GLY A 94 5.67 -21.50 -1.59
N GLY A 95 6.79 -20.83 -1.87
CA GLY A 95 6.83 -19.37 -2.05
C GLY A 95 5.89 -18.89 -3.15
N ARG A 96 5.20 -17.77 -2.92
CA ARG A 96 4.25 -17.17 -3.86
C ARG A 96 4.59 -15.70 -4.13
N ARG A 97 4.18 -15.22 -5.30
CA ARG A 97 4.23 -13.79 -5.66
C ARG A 97 2.86 -13.17 -5.43
N ILE A 98 2.81 -12.13 -4.61
CA ILE A 98 1.60 -11.38 -4.30
C ILE A 98 1.73 -9.98 -4.90
N LEU A 99 0.68 -9.52 -5.58
CA LEU A 99 0.54 -8.15 -6.04
C LEU A 99 -0.49 -7.45 -5.16
N LEU A 100 -0.12 -6.29 -4.61
CA LEU A 100 -1.02 -5.37 -3.94
C LEU A 100 -1.12 -4.12 -4.82
N ALA A 101 -2.34 -3.68 -5.12
CA ALA A 101 -2.60 -2.49 -5.92
C ALA A 101 -3.52 -1.54 -5.13
N ALA A 102 -3.20 -0.25 -5.17
CA ALA A 102 -3.94 0.83 -4.54
C ALA A 102 -3.73 2.12 -5.36
N HIS A 103 -4.59 3.11 -5.18
CA HIS A 103 -4.44 4.44 -5.74
C HIS A 103 -4.17 5.46 -4.62
N MET A 104 -3.48 6.55 -4.95
CA MET A 104 -3.03 7.58 -3.99
C MET A 104 -3.81 8.89 -4.12
N ASP A 105 -4.51 9.02 -5.23
CA ASP A 105 -5.35 10.16 -5.54
C ASP A 105 -6.75 10.02 -4.95
N THR A 106 -7.46 11.14 -4.91
CA THR A 106 -8.84 11.24 -4.48
C THR A 106 -9.67 11.98 -5.53
N VAL A 107 -10.99 11.96 -5.36
CA VAL A 107 -11.93 12.62 -6.28
C VAL A 107 -12.24 14.08 -5.93
N PHE A 108 -11.56 14.63 -4.92
CA PHE A 108 -11.76 16.01 -4.45
C PHE A 108 -11.05 17.03 -5.35
#